data_AF-A0A835M682-F1
#
_entry.id   AF-A0A835M682-F1
#
_cell.length_a   1.000
_cell.length_b   1.000
_cell.length_c   1.000
_cell.angle_alpha   90.00
_cell.angle_beta   90.00
_cell.angle_gamma   90.00
#
_symmetry.space_group_name_H-M   'P 1'
#
loop_
_entity.id
_entity.type
_entity.pdbx_description
1 polymer ?
#
loop_
_entity_poly.entity_id
_entity_poly.type
_entity_poly.pdbx_seq_one_letter_code
_entity_poly.pdbx_strand_id
1 'polypeptide(L)'
;MDSLLKVLIASILLLLVAFVEETRGDAMHLLLCFFPHSGMKVRITCDSTEREETTNWFGSYTIRFEGSPDLSRCYAQLSGNGQGSTSCGAVPGPAQQLRLMFRMFDMEMYAVDSLLSQPAQPMSFCPRSSNPPPSPYRRMPTPVFPPSPPTVTFPPSPPRVTFPPSPPRFTFPPMPFFEASACPHEIWTRPEYRCHWRLVQPDTKVAVAFGVIAARRYGTDMSLWQGIQGRGDIYRTLLREGTTALLNSYNSIQFRYPALAVVDRMNWAITGTPRQALLMALRFKRANS
;
A
#
# COMPACT_ATOMS: atom_id res chain seq x y z
N MET A 1 23.89 -31.98 14.57
CA MET A 1 22.94 -31.55 13.52
C MET A 1 21.50 -31.44 14.02
N ASP A 2 21.03 -32.29 14.94
CA ASP A 2 19.64 -32.24 15.44
C ASP A 2 19.24 -30.98 16.23
N SER A 3 20.12 -30.41 17.06
CA SER A 3 19.75 -29.20 17.83
C SER A 3 19.56 -27.96 16.97
N LEU A 4 20.33 -27.83 15.88
CA LEU A 4 20.26 -26.65 15.03
C LEU A 4 18.99 -26.62 14.18
N LEU A 5 18.55 -27.80 13.71
CA LEU A 5 17.29 -27.97 13.00
C LEU A 5 16.08 -27.74 13.94
N LYS A 6 16.16 -28.20 15.19
CA LYS A 6 15.11 -27.94 16.20
C LYS A 6 14.99 -26.47 16.55
N VAL A 7 16.11 -25.76 16.68
CA VAL A 7 16.12 -24.30 16.89
C VAL A 7 15.54 -23.60 15.67
N LEU A 8 15.92 -23.99 14.45
CA LEU A 8 15.38 -23.38 13.23
C LEU A 8 13.87 -23.57 13.09
N ILE A 9 13.38 -24.78 13.38
CA ILE A 9 11.95 -25.11 13.34
C ILE A 9 11.20 -24.34 14.45
N ALA A 10 11.75 -24.24 15.65
CA ALA A 10 11.15 -23.46 16.73
C ALA A 10 11.10 -21.96 16.40
N SER A 11 12.15 -21.41 15.79
CA SER A 11 12.19 -20.02 15.31
C SER A 11 11.16 -19.75 14.21
N ILE A 12 11.01 -20.69 13.26
CA ILE A 12 10.00 -20.60 12.20
C ILE A 12 8.59 -20.73 12.78
N LEU A 13 8.37 -21.63 13.75
CA LEU A 13 7.08 -21.76 14.42
C LEU A 13 6.73 -20.51 15.23
N LEU A 14 7.69 -19.92 15.94
CA LEU A 14 7.50 -18.68 16.70
C LEU A 14 7.19 -17.49 15.78
N LEU A 15 7.87 -17.39 14.63
CA LEU A 15 7.56 -16.40 13.60
C LEU A 15 6.15 -16.61 13.03
N LEU A 16 5.75 -17.85 12.76
CA LEU A 16 4.40 -18.16 12.27
C LEU A 16 3.31 -17.90 13.32
N VAL A 17 3.55 -18.22 14.59
CA VAL A 17 2.61 -17.95 15.69
C VAL A 17 2.44 -16.45 15.91
N ALA A 18 3.53 -15.66 15.85
CA ALA A 18 3.44 -14.20 15.91
C ALA A 18 2.62 -13.62 14.75
N PHE A 19 2.79 -14.14 13.53
CA PHE A 19 1.95 -13.77 12.37
C PHE A 19 0.48 -14.18 12.53
N VAL A 20 0.20 -15.32 13.18
CA VAL A 20 -1.17 -15.80 13.40
C VAL A 20 -1.87 -15.05 14.54
N GLU A 21 -1.12 -14.64 15.58
CA GLU A 21 -1.67 -13.88 16.70
C GLU A 21 -2.02 -12.44 16.27
N GLU A 22 -1.21 -11.83 15.39
CA GLU A 22 -1.51 -10.53 14.77
C GLU A 22 -2.69 -10.58 13.78
N THR A 23 -3.12 -11.77 13.33
CA THR A 23 -4.27 -11.93 12.41
C THR A 23 -5.58 -12.33 13.10
N ARG A 24 -5.60 -12.41 14.44
CA ARG A 24 -6.82 -12.77 15.18
C ARG A 24 -7.78 -11.59 15.33
N GLY A 25 -8.66 -11.47 14.33
CA GLY A 25 -10.04 -10.97 14.48
C GLY A 25 -10.25 -9.48 14.26
N ASP A 26 -9.52 -8.61 14.97
CA ASP A 26 -9.79 -7.16 14.97
C ASP A 26 -8.66 -6.33 14.32
N ALA A 27 -7.49 -6.92 14.13
CA ALA A 27 -6.31 -6.27 13.56
C ALA A 27 -6.35 -6.11 12.03
N MET A 28 -7.15 -6.92 11.31
CA MET A 28 -7.23 -6.86 9.84
C MET A 28 -7.78 -5.51 9.33
N HIS A 29 -8.53 -4.77 10.16
CA HIS A 29 -9.00 -3.42 9.84
C HIS A 29 -8.00 -2.31 10.25
N LEU A 30 -7.18 -2.53 11.29
CA LEU A 30 -6.17 -1.57 11.73
C LEU A 30 -4.89 -1.62 10.86
N LEU A 31 -4.51 -2.80 10.35
CA LEU A 31 -3.30 -2.99 9.54
C LEU A 31 -3.30 -2.20 8.22
N LEU A 32 -4.47 -1.85 7.68
CA LEU A 32 -4.58 -1.08 6.43
C LEU A 32 -4.19 0.40 6.57
N CYS A 33 -4.05 0.91 7.79
CA CYS A 33 -3.80 2.33 8.06
C CYS A 33 -2.35 2.66 8.42
N PHE A 34 -1.53 1.66 8.75
CA PHE A 34 -0.14 1.86 9.16
C PHE A 34 0.81 1.30 8.10
N PHE A 35 1.05 2.10 7.06
CA PHE A 35 2.06 1.73 6.06
C PHE A 35 3.45 1.97 6.65
N PRO A 36 4.35 0.97 6.62
CA PRO A 36 5.69 1.13 7.12
C PRO A 36 6.45 2.20 6.31
N HIS A 37 6.95 3.23 6.99
CA HIS A 37 7.77 4.25 6.36
C HIS A 37 9.23 3.80 6.28
N SER A 38 9.71 3.56 5.06
CA SER A 38 11.12 3.31 4.76
C SER A 38 11.94 4.60 4.84
N GLY A 39 13.22 4.50 5.24
CA GLY A 39 14.16 5.63 5.24
C GLY A 39 13.96 6.64 6.38
N MET A 40 13.19 6.29 7.41
CA MET A 40 13.00 7.12 8.59
C MET A 40 14.15 6.93 9.58
N LYS A 41 14.61 8.02 10.18
CA LYS A 41 15.63 7.97 11.23
C LYS A 41 14.97 7.68 12.57
N VAL A 42 15.39 6.61 13.22
CA VAL A 42 14.98 6.25 14.58
C VAL A 42 16.14 6.53 15.51
N ARG A 43 15.89 7.34 16.54
CA ARG A 43 16.84 7.66 17.60
C ARG A 43 16.42 6.95 18.87
N ILE A 44 17.37 6.24 19.50
CA ILE A 44 17.24 5.75 20.86
C ILE A 44 18.04 6.68 21.77
N THR A 45 17.38 7.21 22.79
CA THR A 45 17.99 8.10 23.76
C THR A 45 17.91 7.47 25.15
N CYS A 46 19.05 7.45 25.82
CA CYS A 46 19.24 7.02 27.21
C CYS A 46 19.95 8.16 27.98
N ASP A 47 20.01 8.06 29.31
CA ASP A 47 20.58 9.12 30.18
C ASP A 47 22.01 9.57 29.79
N SER A 48 22.82 8.68 29.21
CA SER A 48 24.22 8.96 28.85
C SER A 48 24.62 8.61 27.42
N THR A 49 23.70 8.08 26.61
CA THR A 49 24.01 7.60 25.26
C THR A 49 22.84 7.82 24.31
N GLU A 50 23.13 8.31 23.11
CA GLU A 50 22.20 8.36 22.00
C GLU A 50 22.75 7.56 20.81
N ARG A 51 21.86 6.89 20.08
CA ARG A 51 22.20 6.20 18.83
C ARG A 51 21.06 6.35 17.83
N GLU A 52 21.39 6.55 16.56
CA GLU A 52 20.43 6.78 15.47
C GLU A 52 20.66 5.76 14.35
N GLU A 53 19.60 5.16 13.85
CA GLU A 53 19.61 4.19 12.75
C GLU A 53 18.46 4.48 11.77
N THR A 54 18.53 3.99 10.54
CA THR A 54 17.51 4.24 9.52
C THR A 54 16.63 3.01 9.31
N THR A 55 15.31 3.20 9.18
CA THR A 55 14.38 2.11 8.87
C THR A 55 14.65 1.54 7.48
N ASN A 56 14.59 0.22 7.36
CA ASN A 56 14.71 -0.47 6.09
C ASN A 56 13.44 -0.33 5.24
N TRP A 57 13.42 -0.98 4.07
CA TRP A 57 12.30 -0.91 3.13
C TRP A 57 10.96 -1.43 3.65
N PHE A 58 10.98 -2.23 4.73
CA PHE A 58 9.79 -2.69 5.45
C PHE A 58 9.42 -1.81 6.65
N GLY A 59 10.07 -0.65 6.82
CA GLY A 59 9.89 0.22 7.98
C GLY A 59 10.41 -0.37 9.31
N SER A 60 11.10 -1.51 9.25
CA SER A 60 11.72 -2.13 10.43
C SER A 60 13.14 -1.62 10.63
N TYR A 61 13.61 -1.63 11.88
CA TYR A 61 14.95 -1.18 12.25
C TYR A 61 15.51 -2.08 13.34
N THR A 62 16.83 -2.12 13.48
CA THR A 62 17.50 -2.84 14.57
C THR A 62 18.73 -2.05 14.96
N ILE A 63 18.81 -1.66 16.23
CA ILE A 63 19.95 -0.93 16.77
C ILE A 63 20.68 -1.86 17.72
N ARG A 64 21.97 -2.05 17.48
CA ARG A 64 22.84 -2.84 18.37
C ARG A 64 23.52 -1.91 19.37
N PHE A 65 23.64 -2.32 20.63
CA PHE A 65 24.50 -1.68 21.62
C PHE A 65 25.63 -2.67 21.97
N GLU A 66 26.84 -2.16 22.18
CA GLU A 66 27.97 -3.00 22.60
C GLU A 66 27.89 -3.24 24.11
N GLY A 67 28.07 -4.49 24.54
CA GLY A 67 27.84 -4.94 25.91
C GLY A 67 26.38 -5.32 26.20
N SER A 68 26.07 -5.54 27.48
CA SER A 68 24.70 -5.76 27.98
C SER A 68 24.23 -4.56 28.84
N PRO A 69 24.14 -3.34 28.29
CA PRO A 69 23.65 -2.18 29.04
C PRO A 69 22.15 -2.34 29.33
N ASP A 70 21.72 -1.95 30.53
CA ASP A 70 20.30 -1.88 30.85
C ASP A 70 19.65 -0.73 30.08
N LEU A 71 18.78 -1.07 29.12
CA LEU A 71 18.08 -0.11 28.26
C LEU A 71 16.65 0.19 28.74
N SER A 72 16.26 -0.28 29.94
CA SER A 72 14.89 -0.10 30.47
C SER A 72 14.48 1.37 30.66
N ARG A 73 15.44 2.28 30.82
CA ARG A 73 15.22 3.72 30.94
C ARG A 73 15.36 4.49 29.63
N CYS A 74 15.58 3.77 28.54
CA CYS A 74 15.73 4.38 27.23
C CYS A 74 14.37 4.49 26.53
N TYR A 75 14.28 5.45 25.62
CA TYR A 75 13.13 5.62 24.74
C TYR A 75 13.59 5.71 23.29
N ALA A 76 12.77 5.18 22.39
CA ALA A 76 12.93 5.31 20.95
C ALA A 76 11.98 6.39 20.44
N GLN A 77 12.45 7.23 19.53
CA GLN A 77 11.63 8.23 18.84
C GLN A 77 12.10 8.37 17.39
N LEU A 78 11.18 8.76 16.51
CA LEU A 78 11.55 9.20 15.18
C LEU A 78 12.29 10.55 15.25
N SER A 79 13.44 10.64 14.60
CA SER A 79 14.25 11.85 14.52
C SER A 79 13.65 12.78 13.46
N GLY A 80 12.83 13.72 13.91
CA GLY A 80 12.04 14.64 13.09
C GLY A 80 12.82 15.86 12.60
N ASN A 81 14.00 15.68 11.99
CA ASN A 81 14.57 16.73 11.15
C ASN A 81 14.51 16.20 9.72
N GLY A 82 13.75 16.88 8.85
CA GLY A 82 13.50 16.51 7.44
C GLY A 82 14.73 16.52 6.53
N GLN A 83 15.80 15.89 6.99
CA GLN A 83 17.16 15.87 6.45
C GLN A 83 17.62 14.44 6.13
N GLY A 84 16.68 13.47 6.15
CA GLY A 84 16.78 12.22 5.41
C GLY A 84 16.24 12.41 3.97
N SER A 85 16.54 11.47 3.07
CA SER A 85 16.17 11.50 1.62
C SER A 85 14.67 11.67 1.32
N THR A 86 13.82 11.58 2.34
CA THR A 86 12.40 11.86 2.36
C THR A 86 12.15 13.11 3.21
N SER A 87 12.14 14.29 2.58
CA SER A 87 11.79 15.61 3.15
C SER A 87 10.30 15.74 3.51
N CYS A 88 9.72 14.64 3.98
CA CYS A 88 8.35 14.55 4.39
C CYS A 88 8.34 14.91 5.85
N GLY A 89 7.90 16.13 6.16
CA GLY A 89 7.72 16.65 7.52
C GLY A 89 6.70 15.81 8.29
N ALA A 90 7.07 14.57 8.56
CA ALA A 90 6.37 13.64 9.40
C ALA A 90 6.68 14.11 10.81
N VAL A 91 5.65 14.57 11.51
CA VAL A 91 5.81 14.95 12.91
C VAL A 91 6.05 13.63 13.65
N PRO A 92 7.20 13.47 14.33
CA PRO A 92 7.46 12.27 15.08
C PRO A 92 6.41 12.16 16.18
N GLY A 93 5.80 10.98 16.28
CA GLY A 93 4.89 10.66 17.38
C GLY A 93 5.59 10.67 18.74
N PRO A 94 4.85 10.36 19.81
CA PRO A 94 5.42 10.29 21.15
C PRO A 94 6.55 9.25 21.20
N ALA A 95 7.60 9.56 21.95
CA ALA A 95 8.66 8.61 22.24
C ALA A 95 8.08 7.36 22.93
N GLN A 96 8.57 6.19 22.54
CA GLN A 96 8.13 4.90 23.07
C GLN A 96 9.23 4.29 23.93
N GLN A 97 8.86 3.77 25.10
CA GLN A 97 9.81 3.16 26.01
C GLN A 97 10.26 1.78 25.49
N LEU A 98 11.54 1.47 25.67
CA LEU A 98 12.10 0.15 25.37
C LEU A 98 11.61 -0.88 26.40
N ARG A 99 11.04 -1.97 25.92
CA ARG A 99 10.56 -3.11 26.71
C ARG A 99 11.48 -4.31 26.51
N LEU A 100 12.07 -4.81 27.59
CA LEU A 100 12.86 -6.03 27.55
C LEU A 100 11.98 -7.21 27.14
N MET A 101 12.28 -7.83 26.01
CA MET A 101 11.58 -9.04 25.54
C MET A 101 12.23 -10.29 26.12
N PHE A 102 13.55 -10.37 26.06
CA PHE A 102 14.28 -11.50 26.62
C PHE A 102 15.69 -11.12 27.05
N ARG A 103 16.20 -11.88 28.04
CA ARG A 103 17.56 -11.80 28.57
C ARG A 103 18.11 -13.21 28.76
N MET A 104 19.05 -13.63 27.91
CA MET A 104 19.72 -14.94 28.00
C MET A 104 21.11 -14.87 27.38
N PHE A 105 22.06 -15.64 27.90
CA PHE A 105 23.42 -15.77 27.33
C PHE A 105 24.15 -14.42 27.15
N ASP A 106 24.07 -13.53 28.14
CA ASP A 106 24.62 -12.16 28.10
C ASP A 106 24.11 -11.30 26.92
N MET A 107 22.99 -11.69 26.33
CA MET A 107 22.26 -10.94 25.31
C MET A 107 20.92 -10.47 25.87
N GLU A 108 20.60 -9.21 25.63
CA GLU A 108 19.31 -8.60 25.95
C GLU A 108 18.69 -8.05 24.67
N MET A 109 17.41 -8.37 24.44
CA MET A 109 16.66 -7.81 23.32
C MET A 109 15.51 -6.96 23.85
N TYR A 110 15.44 -5.74 23.34
CA TYR A 110 14.40 -4.79 23.65
C TYR A 110 13.54 -4.55 22.41
N ALA A 111 12.24 -4.44 22.60
CA ALA A 111 11.29 -3.99 21.58
C ALA A 111 10.60 -2.71 22.03
N VAL A 112 10.01 -2.00 21.09
CA VAL A 112 9.16 -0.84 21.35
C VAL A 112 7.84 -1.01 20.64
N ASP A 113 6.81 -0.33 21.14
CA ASP A 113 5.57 -0.17 20.40
C ASP A 113 5.85 0.62 19.11
N SER A 114 5.04 0.39 18.07
CA SER A 114 5.22 0.99 16.74
C SER A 114 5.39 2.51 16.82
N LEU A 115 6.52 3.02 16.31
CA LEU A 115 6.78 4.45 16.23
C LEU A 115 5.92 5.07 15.11
N LEU A 116 4.90 5.82 15.50
CA LEU A 116 3.98 6.45 14.57
C LEU A 116 4.52 7.80 14.09
N SER A 117 4.36 8.08 12.80
CA SER A 117 4.54 9.42 12.23
C SER A 117 3.24 9.86 11.59
N GLN A 118 2.79 11.07 11.90
CA GLN A 118 1.61 11.65 11.25
C GLN A 118 2.06 12.71 10.23
N PRO A 119 1.37 12.81 9.07
CA PRO A 119 1.59 13.92 8.17
C PRO A 119 1.23 15.22 8.91
N ALA A 120 2.05 16.27 8.76
CA ALA A 120 1.80 17.56 9.41
C ALA A 120 0.42 18.18 9.03
N GLN A 121 -0.15 17.78 7.89
CA GLN A 121 -1.51 18.15 7.48
C GLN A 121 -2.22 16.98 6.77
N PRO A 122 -3.50 16.71 7.06
CA PRO A 122 -4.32 15.77 6.29
C PRO A 122 -4.69 16.42 4.93
N MET A 123 -4.14 15.90 3.83
CA MET A 123 -4.50 16.38 2.48
C MET A 123 -5.57 15.48 1.85
N SER A 124 -6.55 16.10 1.18
CA SER A 124 -7.40 15.39 0.22
C SER A 124 -6.52 14.85 -0.90
N PHE A 125 -6.54 13.53 -1.07
CA PHE A 125 -5.49 12.82 -1.81
C PHE A 125 -5.39 13.20 -3.29
N CYS A 126 -6.47 13.68 -3.92
CA CYS A 126 -6.40 14.29 -5.24
C CYS A 126 -7.38 15.48 -5.30
N PRO A 127 -7.00 16.61 -5.91
CA PRO A 127 -7.94 17.68 -6.20
C PRO A 127 -8.98 17.19 -7.21
N ARG A 128 -10.26 17.54 -7.01
CA ARG A 128 -11.32 17.27 -7.98
C ARG A 128 -10.94 17.88 -9.34
N SER A 129 -11.12 17.11 -10.40
CA SER A 129 -11.05 17.64 -11.78
C SER A 129 -12.04 18.80 -11.91
N SER A 130 -11.56 19.98 -12.30
CA SER A 130 -12.37 21.18 -12.54
C SER A 130 -13.15 21.12 -13.86
N ASN A 131 -13.25 19.96 -14.50
CA ASN A 131 -14.11 19.80 -15.67
C ASN A 131 -15.58 19.69 -15.23
N PRO A 132 -16.44 20.66 -15.57
CA PRO A 132 -17.87 20.49 -15.34
C PRO A 132 -18.31 19.26 -16.15
N PRO A 133 -19.19 18.40 -15.61
CA PRO A 133 -19.81 17.36 -16.41
C PRO A 133 -20.48 18.03 -17.62
N PRO A 134 -20.40 17.44 -18.83
CA PRO A 134 -21.24 17.93 -19.92
C PRO A 134 -22.69 17.91 -19.43
N SER A 135 -23.31 19.08 -19.52
CA SER A 135 -24.72 19.35 -19.22
C SER A 135 -25.61 18.19 -19.69
N PRO A 136 -26.66 17.81 -18.94
CA PRO A 136 -27.58 16.76 -19.34
C PRO A 136 -28.40 17.22 -20.55
N TYR A 137 -27.83 17.05 -21.74
CA TYR A 137 -28.55 17.25 -22.99
C TYR A 137 -29.59 16.14 -23.14
N ARG A 138 -30.84 16.62 -23.14
CA ARG A 138 -32.02 16.14 -23.87
C ARG A 138 -32.32 14.64 -23.76
N ARG A 139 -33.42 14.37 -23.03
CA ARG A 139 -34.32 13.24 -23.28
C ARG A 139 -34.49 13.03 -24.79
N MET A 140 -33.93 11.94 -25.29
CA MET A 140 -34.31 11.37 -26.57
C MET A 140 -35.53 10.45 -26.33
N PRO A 141 -36.54 10.44 -27.22
CA PRO A 141 -37.78 9.70 -26.97
C PRO A 141 -37.54 8.19 -26.98
N THR A 142 -38.17 7.49 -26.03
CA THR A 142 -38.29 6.04 -25.96
C THR A 142 -38.84 5.44 -27.26
N PRO A 143 -38.25 4.37 -27.81
CA PRO A 143 -38.88 3.58 -28.87
C PRO A 143 -40.07 2.80 -28.32
N VAL A 144 -41.22 2.90 -28.99
CA VAL A 144 -42.41 2.09 -28.72
C VAL A 144 -42.18 0.70 -29.32
N PHE A 145 -42.23 -0.34 -28.50
CA PHE A 145 -42.23 -1.74 -28.95
C PHE A 145 -43.67 -2.23 -29.20
N PRO A 146 -43.90 -3.10 -30.21
CA PRO A 146 -45.22 -3.67 -30.52
C PRO A 146 -45.63 -4.76 -29.51
N PRO A 147 -46.94 -5.09 -29.40
CA PRO A 147 -47.46 -6.00 -28.38
C PRO A 147 -47.10 -7.47 -28.63
N SER A 148 -46.91 -8.19 -27.53
CA SER A 148 -46.52 -9.62 -27.44
C SER A 148 -47.67 -10.60 -27.77
N PRO A 149 -47.36 -11.81 -28.29
CA PRO A 149 -48.34 -12.90 -28.50
C PRO A 149 -48.65 -13.68 -27.20
N PRO A 150 -49.72 -14.51 -27.17
CA PRO A 150 -50.33 -14.98 -25.93
C PRO A 150 -49.53 -16.08 -25.21
N THR A 151 -49.74 -16.10 -23.88
CA THR A 151 -49.14 -16.94 -22.86
C THR A 151 -49.45 -18.43 -23.04
N VAL A 152 -48.41 -19.27 -23.07
CA VAL A 152 -48.52 -20.73 -22.92
C VAL A 152 -48.45 -21.08 -21.43
N THR A 153 -49.49 -21.73 -20.92
CA THR A 153 -49.61 -22.15 -19.52
C THR A 153 -48.84 -23.45 -19.29
N PHE A 154 -47.86 -23.45 -18.38
CA PHE A 154 -47.18 -24.66 -17.90
C PHE A 154 -47.74 -25.09 -16.52
N PRO A 155 -47.74 -26.41 -16.19
CA PRO A 155 -48.35 -26.97 -14.99
C PRO A 155 -47.57 -26.65 -13.69
N PRO A 156 -48.20 -26.77 -12.51
CA PRO A 156 -47.68 -26.25 -11.25
C PRO A 156 -46.49 -27.06 -10.71
N SER A 157 -45.45 -26.33 -10.28
CA SER A 157 -44.29 -26.85 -9.56
C SER A 157 -44.58 -27.17 -8.08
N PRO A 158 -43.85 -28.13 -7.46
CA PRO A 158 -44.07 -28.59 -6.09
C PRO A 158 -43.71 -27.55 -5.01
N PRO A 159 -44.13 -27.73 -3.74
CA PRO A 159 -44.12 -26.69 -2.72
C PRO A 159 -42.70 -26.22 -2.36
N ARG A 160 -42.55 -24.90 -2.22
CA ARG A 160 -41.31 -24.25 -1.77
C ARG A 160 -41.04 -24.58 -0.31
N VAL A 161 -39.85 -25.11 -0.04
CA VAL A 161 -39.28 -25.20 1.30
C VAL A 161 -38.97 -23.77 1.77
N THR A 162 -39.58 -23.37 2.88
CA THR A 162 -39.34 -22.07 3.52
C THR A 162 -37.98 -22.09 4.20
N PHE A 163 -37.00 -21.38 3.64
CA PHE A 163 -35.73 -21.14 4.34
C PHE A 163 -35.93 -20.07 5.43
N PRO A 164 -35.27 -20.20 6.59
CA PRO A 164 -35.30 -19.19 7.64
C PRO A 164 -34.72 -17.85 7.13
N PRO A 165 -35.16 -16.71 7.68
CA PRO A 165 -34.70 -15.39 7.24
C PRO A 165 -33.18 -15.28 7.41
N SER A 166 -32.50 -14.89 6.34
CA SER A 166 -31.08 -14.55 6.37
C SER A 166 -30.80 -13.46 7.40
N PRO A 167 -29.69 -13.55 8.17
CA PRO A 167 -29.36 -12.57 9.18
C PRO A 167 -29.23 -11.16 8.58
N PRO A 168 -29.50 -10.11 9.36
CA PRO A 168 -29.45 -8.74 8.87
C PRO A 168 -28.07 -8.47 8.25
N ARG A 169 -28.07 -7.91 7.03
CA ARG A 169 -26.85 -7.40 6.41
C ARG A 169 -26.29 -6.34 7.34
N PHE A 170 -25.07 -6.56 7.84
CA PHE A 170 -24.30 -5.52 8.51
C PHE A 170 -24.15 -4.34 7.54
N THR A 171 -24.92 -3.28 7.76
CA THR A 171 -24.65 -1.98 7.17
C THR A 171 -23.45 -1.40 7.89
N PHE A 172 -22.29 -1.43 7.24
CA PHE A 172 -21.13 -0.67 7.69
C PHE A 172 -21.52 0.81 7.82
N PRO A 173 -21.17 1.49 8.93
CA PRO A 173 -21.28 2.94 8.97
C PRO A 173 -20.43 3.52 7.83
N PRO A 174 -20.86 4.61 7.17
CA PRO A 174 -20.04 5.28 6.17
C PRO A 174 -18.73 5.71 6.82
N MET A 175 -17.65 4.99 6.48
CA MET A 175 -16.29 5.33 6.89
C MET A 175 -16.01 6.75 6.38
N PRO A 176 -15.71 7.71 7.26
CA PRO A 176 -15.52 9.08 6.85
C PRO A 176 -14.20 9.16 6.07
N PHE A 177 -14.28 9.65 4.83
CA PHE A 177 -13.16 10.15 3.99
C PHE A 177 -12.28 9.18 3.18
N PHE A 178 -12.79 8.07 2.65
CA PHE A 178 -12.20 7.47 1.44
C PHE A 178 -13.11 7.69 0.24
N GLU A 179 -13.20 8.94 -0.22
CA GLU A 179 -13.70 9.23 -1.56
C GLU A 179 -12.69 8.64 -2.56
N ALA A 180 -13.16 7.77 -3.48
CA ALA A 180 -12.34 7.17 -4.52
C ALA A 180 -11.64 8.27 -5.33
N SER A 181 -10.40 8.56 -4.98
CA SER A 181 -9.55 9.53 -5.66
C SER A 181 -8.44 8.76 -6.36
N ALA A 182 -8.31 9.00 -7.67
CA ALA A 182 -7.20 8.53 -8.46
C ALA A 182 -6.47 9.75 -9.02
N CYS A 183 -5.17 9.79 -8.82
CA CYS A 183 -4.34 10.91 -9.23
C CYS A 183 -3.66 10.56 -10.56
N PRO A 184 -3.67 11.46 -11.54
CA PRO A 184 -2.86 11.30 -12.73
C PRO A 184 -1.38 11.53 -12.39
N HIS A 185 -0.50 11.05 -13.26
CA HIS A 185 0.94 11.02 -13.00
C HIS A 185 1.54 12.41 -12.69
N GLU A 186 0.98 13.47 -13.28
CA GLU A 186 1.43 14.85 -13.06
C GLU A 186 1.26 15.28 -11.60
N ILE A 187 0.20 14.82 -10.92
CA ILE A 187 -0.02 15.12 -9.50
C ILE A 187 1.03 14.43 -8.65
N TRP A 188 1.31 13.15 -8.93
CA TRP A 188 2.32 12.36 -8.24
C TRP A 188 3.75 12.87 -8.37
N THR A 189 4.03 13.60 -9.45
CA THR A 189 5.32 14.24 -9.68
C THR A 189 5.49 15.59 -8.98
N ARG A 190 4.43 16.14 -8.37
CA ARG A 190 4.56 17.41 -7.64
C ARG A 190 5.21 17.17 -6.28
N PRO A 191 6.00 18.14 -5.77
CA PRO A 191 6.74 17.96 -4.52
C PRO A 191 5.80 17.73 -3.32
N GLU A 192 4.58 18.27 -3.35
CA GLU A 192 3.62 18.12 -2.26
C GLU A 192 3.16 16.66 -2.09
N TYR A 193 3.19 15.86 -3.17
CA TYR A 193 2.74 14.47 -3.16
C TYR A 193 3.86 13.47 -2.88
N ARG A 194 5.11 13.93 -2.76
CA ARG A 194 6.28 13.05 -2.53
C ARG A 194 6.11 12.15 -1.30
N CYS A 195 5.40 12.63 -0.30
CA CYS A 195 5.19 11.93 0.98
C CYS A 195 4.06 10.91 0.95
N HIS A 196 3.27 10.92 -0.12
CA HIS A 196 2.20 9.95 -0.35
C HIS A 196 2.69 8.70 -1.10
N TRP A 197 3.98 8.67 -1.44
CA TRP A 197 4.70 7.49 -1.90
C TRP A 197 4.98 6.56 -0.69
N ARG A 198 3.97 5.78 -0.29
CA ARG A 198 3.97 4.99 0.96
C ARG A 198 4.88 3.76 0.90
N LEU A 199 4.46 2.74 0.15
CA LEU A 199 5.14 1.44 0.06
C LEU A 199 6.34 1.42 -0.89
N VAL A 200 6.47 2.45 -1.70
CA VAL A 200 7.57 2.64 -2.65
C VAL A 200 8.01 4.08 -2.58
N GLN A 201 9.25 4.36 -2.92
CA GLN A 201 9.85 5.69 -2.92
C GLN A 201 10.22 6.11 -4.35
N PRO A 202 10.42 7.42 -4.62
CA PRO A 202 10.86 7.88 -5.94
C PRO A 202 12.13 7.19 -6.46
N ASP A 203 13.08 6.87 -5.59
CA ASP A 203 14.33 6.18 -5.88
C ASP A 203 14.19 4.65 -5.95
N THR A 204 13.06 4.08 -5.51
CA THR A 204 12.79 2.64 -5.63
C THR A 204 12.96 2.19 -7.06
N LYS A 205 13.67 1.08 -7.26
CA LYS A 205 13.96 0.55 -8.59
C LYS A 205 12.72 -0.09 -9.20
N VAL A 206 12.53 0.10 -10.50
CA VAL A 206 11.47 -0.54 -11.29
C VAL A 206 11.53 -2.06 -11.13
N ALA A 207 12.74 -2.62 -11.11
CA ALA A 207 12.99 -4.04 -10.89
C ALA A 207 12.48 -4.55 -9.52
N VAL A 208 12.53 -3.70 -8.49
CA VAL A 208 12.03 -4.03 -7.14
C VAL A 208 10.50 -3.93 -7.11
N ALA A 209 9.93 -2.87 -7.67
CA ALA A 209 8.49 -2.63 -7.62
C ALA A 209 7.67 -3.57 -8.53
N PHE A 210 8.19 -3.89 -9.72
CA PHE A 210 7.48 -4.67 -10.74
C PHE A 210 8.12 -6.03 -11.02
N GLY A 211 9.27 -6.33 -10.41
CA GLY A 211 9.95 -7.62 -10.54
C GLY A 211 10.81 -7.78 -11.79
N VAL A 212 11.29 -9.01 -11.98
CA VAL A 212 12.32 -9.36 -12.97
C VAL A 212 11.89 -9.15 -14.44
N ILE A 213 10.60 -9.27 -14.74
CA ILE A 213 10.07 -9.05 -16.10
C ILE A 213 10.25 -7.58 -16.50
N ALA A 214 9.89 -6.66 -15.60
CA ALA A 214 10.12 -5.24 -15.79
C ALA A 214 11.61 -4.90 -15.84
N ALA A 215 12.44 -5.54 -15.01
CA ALA A 215 13.90 -5.36 -15.02
C ALA A 215 14.51 -5.68 -16.40
N ARG A 216 14.05 -6.74 -17.06
CA ARG A 216 14.51 -7.10 -18.42
C ARG A 216 14.17 -6.03 -19.47
N ARG A 217 13.07 -5.30 -19.29
CA ARG A 217 12.62 -4.28 -20.26
C ARG A 217 13.21 -2.90 -19.99
N TYR A 218 13.31 -2.51 -18.73
CA TYR A 218 13.66 -1.15 -18.32
C TYR A 218 15.06 -1.02 -17.71
N GLY A 219 15.75 -2.15 -17.48
CA GLY A 219 17.00 -2.21 -16.72
C GLY A 219 16.76 -2.35 -15.22
N THR A 220 17.82 -2.67 -14.48
CA THR A 220 17.81 -2.81 -13.02
C THR A 220 17.91 -1.48 -12.30
N ASP A 221 18.52 -0.48 -12.93
CA ASP A 221 18.87 0.78 -12.26
C ASP A 221 17.83 1.88 -12.41
N MET A 222 16.84 1.70 -13.31
CA MET A 222 15.77 2.68 -13.52
C MET A 222 14.94 2.82 -12.25
N SER A 223 14.78 4.06 -11.77
CA SER A 223 13.92 4.37 -10.62
C SER A 223 12.47 4.61 -11.04
N LEU A 224 11.55 4.47 -10.09
CA LEU A 224 10.14 4.82 -10.29
C LEU A 224 9.96 6.30 -10.64
N TRP A 225 10.80 7.20 -10.10
CA TRP A 225 10.81 8.62 -10.48
C TRP A 225 11.13 8.86 -11.95
N GLN A 226 12.13 8.13 -12.48
CA GLN A 226 12.44 8.17 -13.91
C GLN A 226 11.32 7.52 -14.74
N GLY A 227 10.69 6.46 -14.20
CA GLY A 227 9.58 5.77 -14.83
C GLY A 227 8.33 6.64 -14.99
N ILE A 228 7.92 7.34 -13.92
CA ILE A 228 6.72 8.20 -13.91
C ILE A 228 6.89 9.47 -14.77
N GLN A 229 8.13 9.86 -15.07
CA GLN A 229 8.40 10.96 -16.00
C GLN A 229 8.58 10.51 -17.45
N GLY A 230 8.56 9.20 -17.72
CA GLY A 230 8.80 8.65 -19.05
C GLY A 230 7.84 9.22 -20.10
N ARG A 231 8.34 9.62 -21.26
CA ARG A 231 7.57 10.14 -22.41
C ARG A 231 8.12 9.55 -23.72
N GLY A 232 7.35 9.68 -24.80
CA GLY A 232 7.80 9.40 -26.17
C GLY A 232 7.52 7.99 -26.67
N ASP A 233 7.88 6.94 -25.94
CA ASP A 233 7.66 5.55 -26.37
C ASP A 233 6.54 4.83 -25.60
N ILE A 234 6.06 3.74 -26.22
CA ILE A 234 4.96 2.91 -25.71
C ILE A 234 5.30 2.34 -24.33
N TYR A 235 6.54 1.90 -24.11
CA TYR A 235 6.91 1.21 -22.88
C TYR A 235 7.22 2.19 -21.75
N ARG A 236 7.75 3.38 -22.03
CA ARG A 236 7.80 4.48 -21.04
C ARG A 236 6.41 4.98 -20.69
N THR A 237 5.50 5.04 -21.66
CA THR A 237 4.09 5.39 -21.39
C THR A 237 3.44 4.32 -20.51
N LEU A 238 3.63 3.04 -20.82
CA LEU A 238 3.16 1.93 -19.99
C LEU A 238 3.74 2.01 -18.56
N LEU A 239 5.05 2.26 -18.43
CA LEU A 239 5.70 2.38 -17.12
C LEU A 239 5.19 3.57 -16.32
N ARG A 240 5.00 4.72 -16.97
CA ARG A 240 4.47 5.91 -16.32
C ARG A 240 3.07 5.68 -15.76
N GLU A 241 2.16 5.22 -16.62
CA GLU A 241 0.76 5.02 -16.21
C GLU A 241 0.63 3.83 -15.24
N GLY A 242 1.47 2.80 -15.37
CA GLY A 242 1.56 1.67 -14.44
C GLY A 242 2.11 2.05 -13.07
N THR A 243 3.18 2.86 -13.01
CA THR A 243 3.70 3.42 -11.75
C THR A 243 2.63 4.28 -11.07
N THR A 244 1.91 5.08 -11.84
CA THR A 244 0.82 5.91 -11.34
C THR A 244 -0.34 5.07 -10.78
N ALA A 245 -0.73 4.01 -11.49
CA ALA A 245 -1.75 3.07 -11.02
C ALA A 245 -1.32 2.34 -9.75
N LEU A 246 -0.03 1.99 -9.62
CA LEU A 246 0.51 1.37 -8.42
C LEU A 246 0.41 2.33 -7.22
N LEU A 247 0.81 3.60 -7.39
CA LEU A 247 0.71 4.61 -6.35
C LEU A 247 -0.75 4.86 -5.92
N ASN A 248 -1.67 4.95 -6.88
CA ASN A 248 -3.11 5.06 -6.60
C ASN A 248 -3.63 3.84 -5.83
N SER A 249 -3.21 2.64 -6.21
CA SER A 249 -3.63 1.39 -5.54
C SER A 249 -3.18 1.29 -4.08
N TYR A 250 -2.04 1.90 -3.72
CA TYR A 250 -1.53 1.93 -2.35
C TYR A 250 -2.23 2.97 -1.46
N ASN A 251 -2.95 3.91 -2.05
CA ASN A 251 -3.56 5.01 -1.32
C ASN A 251 -5.10 4.98 -1.36
N SER A 252 -5.69 4.14 -2.21
CA SER A 252 -7.14 3.99 -2.30
C SER A 252 -7.52 2.52 -2.52
N ILE A 253 -8.17 1.92 -1.52
CA ILE A 253 -8.75 0.57 -1.62
C ILE A 253 -9.88 0.48 -2.66
N GLN A 254 -10.45 1.63 -3.03
CA GLN A 254 -11.50 1.74 -4.05
C GLN A 254 -10.91 1.93 -5.47
N PHE A 255 -9.58 2.06 -5.59
CA PHE A 255 -8.95 2.20 -6.90
C PHE A 255 -9.16 0.93 -7.74
N ARG A 256 -9.41 1.14 -9.04
CA ARG A 256 -9.85 0.09 -9.97
C ARG A 256 -8.93 -1.13 -10.04
N TYR A 257 -7.62 -0.93 -9.84
CA TYR A 257 -6.63 -2.00 -9.91
C TYR A 257 -5.96 -2.16 -8.55
N PRO A 258 -6.19 -3.26 -7.82
CA PRO A 258 -5.37 -3.61 -6.66
C PRO A 258 -3.88 -3.69 -7.05
N ALA A 259 -2.98 -3.41 -6.11
CA ALA A 259 -1.54 -3.31 -6.39
C ALA A 259 -0.96 -4.53 -7.14
N LEU A 260 -1.29 -5.75 -6.68
CA LEU A 260 -0.87 -6.98 -7.34
C LEU A 260 -1.39 -7.06 -8.79
N ALA A 261 -2.64 -6.65 -9.02
CA ALA A 261 -3.21 -6.63 -10.37
C ALA A 261 -2.52 -5.59 -11.27
N VAL A 262 -2.00 -4.48 -10.73
CA VAL A 262 -1.19 -3.53 -11.49
C VAL A 262 0.12 -4.20 -11.92
N VAL A 263 0.82 -4.88 -11.01
CA VAL A 263 2.08 -5.59 -11.29
C VAL A 263 1.88 -6.68 -12.34
N ASP A 264 0.85 -7.52 -12.17
CA ASP A 264 0.56 -8.62 -13.10
C ASP A 264 0.22 -8.10 -14.50
N ARG A 265 -0.66 -7.09 -14.59
CA ARG A 265 -1.06 -6.50 -15.89
C ARG A 265 0.08 -5.76 -16.56
N MET A 266 0.95 -5.12 -15.80
CA MET A 266 2.17 -4.50 -16.29
C MET A 266 3.09 -5.54 -16.92
N ASN A 267 3.40 -6.61 -16.19
CA ASN A 267 4.30 -7.67 -16.66
C ASN A 267 3.71 -8.46 -17.86
N TRP A 268 2.40 -8.70 -17.86
CA TRP A 268 1.70 -9.27 -19.00
C TRP A 268 1.79 -8.36 -20.24
N ALA A 269 1.63 -7.05 -20.05
CA ALA A 269 1.72 -6.08 -21.14
C ALA A 269 3.16 -5.94 -21.71
N ILE A 270 4.18 -6.10 -20.87
CA ILE A 270 5.60 -6.09 -21.29
C ILE A 270 5.94 -7.30 -22.15
N THR A 271 5.45 -8.48 -21.78
CA THR A 271 5.71 -9.75 -22.48
C THR A 271 4.86 -9.92 -23.74
N GLY A 272 3.80 -9.12 -23.87
CA GLY A 272 2.93 -9.10 -25.05
C GLY A 272 3.46 -8.27 -26.22
N THR A 273 2.55 -8.00 -27.15
CA THR A 273 2.80 -7.16 -28.34
C THR A 273 2.83 -5.66 -27.98
N PRO A 274 3.48 -4.80 -28.80
CA PRO A 274 3.44 -3.35 -28.60
C PRO A 274 2.01 -2.78 -28.52
N ARG A 275 1.07 -3.37 -29.26
CA ARG A 275 -0.35 -2.99 -29.20
C ARG A 275 -0.97 -3.30 -27.83
N GLN A 276 -0.65 -4.45 -27.24
CA GLN A 276 -1.11 -4.80 -25.89
C GLN A 276 -0.49 -3.88 -24.83
N ALA A 277 0.80 -3.56 -24.97
CA ALA A 277 1.47 -2.59 -24.11
C ALA A 277 0.78 -1.22 -24.14
N LEU A 278 0.49 -0.70 -25.34
CA LEU A 278 -0.21 0.57 -25.51
C LEU A 278 -1.64 0.52 -24.94
N LEU A 279 -2.39 -0.53 -25.24
CA LEU A 279 -3.76 -0.70 -24.71
C LEU A 279 -3.77 -0.75 -23.19
N MET A 280 -2.79 -1.42 -22.57
CA MET A 280 -2.70 -1.47 -21.11
C MET A 280 -2.31 -0.11 -20.53
N ALA A 281 -1.38 0.61 -21.15
CA ALA A 281 -1.03 1.97 -20.75
C ALA A 281 -2.26 2.90 -20.76
N LEU A 282 -3.08 2.84 -21.81
CA LEU A 282 -4.32 3.63 -21.92
C LEU A 282 -5.37 3.23 -20.87
N ARG A 283 -5.44 1.94 -20.52
CA ARG A 283 -6.33 1.44 -19.45
C ARG A 283 -5.91 1.93 -18.07
N PHE A 284 -4.60 1.97 -17.79
CA PHE A 284 -4.10 2.58 -16.57
C PHE A 284 -4.36 4.08 -16.55
N LYS A 285 -4.04 4.79 -17.65
CA LYS A 285 -4.30 6.22 -17.78
C LYS A 285 -5.74 6.59 -17.46
N ARG A 286 -6.72 5.83 -17.97
CA ARG A 286 -8.15 6.04 -17.69
C ARG A 286 -8.53 5.73 -16.24
N ALA A 287 -7.85 4.79 -15.59
CA ALA A 287 -8.12 4.50 -14.18
C ALA A 287 -7.51 5.56 -13.26
N ASN A 288 -6.42 6.20 -13.69
CA ASN A 288 -5.72 7.26 -12.97
C ASN A 288 -6.43 8.62 -13.02
N SER A 289 -7.65 8.70 -13.57
CA SER A 289 -8.40 9.93 -13.84
C SER A 289 -9.82 9.87 -13.31
#